data_AF-A0A0C9TR82-F1
#
_entry.id   AF-A0A0C9TR82-F1
#
_cell.length_a   1.000
_cell.length_b   1.000
_cell.length_c   1.000
_cell.angle_alpha   90.00
_cell.angle_beta   90.00
_cell.angle_gamma   90.00
#
_symmetry.space_group_name_H-M   'P 1'
#
loop_
_entity.id
_entity.type
_entity.pdbx_description
1 polymer ?
#
loop_
_entity_poly.entity_id
_entity_poly.type
_entity_poly.pdbx_seq_one_letter_code
_entity_poly.pdbx_strand_id
1 'polypeptide(L)'
;MEEVSESHNANGAIVSKSETVPQCRKDCRRVEAPNNNTWNKDNNNWAGGSKASWESDGDSTRNTEATPWDNNGAWAQYYGMSTSKGLNIDGRDKHEEEHWWDASTRQQHGRPGPGVLPPYLADLLHDPDHSLFSVSVDPPDIRHIPSSSQENGDTGLSFQPPSLDDLTHSIPHPNAYYCRKHNGWVLLQWKSSLMLPPLAKSFVPDPETPFPDLAHRKRASSCVGDGEQPFGQVNMTHHFHRYEKAVDALKLTPAFRRSEWELSARKKQKRRKVTALNLDTLSLNEMSEDVMDAEEEGDLLDLYVCCQCSLYCIVSGVIPGVMPAEYFDKFTRDRWDNPAVGLNGAESVVSGLETFLRIVENKLWKGEKRGIPISRLAFQRRIGWTLAVRCMFEQLGFTIAERVTPIQVTTITPPDSDPSTPEANSLTEYNCAKIWVKLDSIREMYQMGIGAQPDQKCGPVQRATNILGMTSMTYSPELLAFAYLAQCRCDPGQTPQYFTQFVRIIRCIQELGDIPSQDLQNLVLEERARHRYTEDDRDAAIKILGFGRDNLLRVEYEDNVDDDFTAWSGLGGIQRMAHRG
;
A
#
# COMPACT_ATOMS: atom_id res chain seq x y z
N MET A 1 57.77 -28.40 -36.42
CA MET A 1 58.51 -28.03 -37.65
C MET A 1 57.51 -27.24 -38.49
N GLU A 2 57.49 -25.91 -38.54
CA GLU A 2 58.46 -24.88 -38.18
C GLU A 2 57.81 -23.80 -37.29
N GLU A 3 58.61 -23.28 -36.37
CA GLU A 3 58.43 -22.02 -35.65
C GLU A 3 58.88 -20.84 -36.52
N VAL A 4 58.40 -19.64 -36.19
CA VAL A 4 59.09 -18.32 -36.08
C VAL A 4 57.97 -17.29 -35.89
N SER A 5 57.57 -16.91 -34.67
CA SER A 5 58.14 -15.87 -33.79
C SER A 5 58.32 -14.48 -34.45
N GLU A 6 57.47 -13.51 -34.11
CA GLU A 6 57.93 -12.18 -33.68
C GLU A 6 56.82 -11.38 -32.99
N SER A 7 57.13 -11.04 -31.74
CA SER A 7 56.47 -10.08 -30.85
C SER A 7 56.64 -8.64 -31.32
N HIS A 8 55.71 -7.73 -30.98
CA HIS A 8 56.04 -6.40 -30.43
C HIS A 8 54.86 -5.82 -29.63
N ASN A 9 55.19 -5.43 -28.38
CA ASN A 9 54.39 -4.68 -27.42
C ASN A 9 54.08 -3.26 -27.90
N ALA A 10 52.88 -2.75 -27.58
CA ALA A 10 52.68 -1.33 -27.36
C ALA A 10 51.61 -1.09 -26.27
N ASN A 11 52.06 -0.45 -25.20
CA ASN A 11 51.32 -0.04 -24.02
C ASN A 11 50.18 0.94 -24.36
N GLY A 12 48.95 0.58 -23.99
CA GLY A 12 47.80 1.50 -23.95
C GLY A 12 47.45 1.83 -22.51
N ALA A 13 47.74 3.08 -22.11
CA ALA A 13 47.51 3.60 -20.77
C ALA A 13 46.03 3.55 -20.35
N ILE A 14 45.78 2.98 -19.17
CA ILE A 14 44.50 3.02 -18.46
C ILE A 14 44.36 4.42 -17.84
N VAL A 15 43.54 5.27 -18.45
CA VAL A 15 43.09 6.52 -17.83
C VAL A 15 41.84 6.19 -17.02
N SER A 16 42.02 6.05 -15.70
CA SER A 16 40.95 6.03 -14.72
C SER A 16 40.25 7.39 -14.70
N LYS A 17 39.11 7.52 -15.37
CA LYS A 17 38.18 8.64 -15.17
C LYS A 17 37.32 8.31 -13.96
N SER A 18 37.60 8.96 -12.84
CA SER A 18 36.69 9.09 -11.71
C SER A 18 35.45 9.87 -12.17
N GLU A 19 34.32 9.18 -12.31
CA GLU A 19 33.02 9.83 -12.48
C GLU A 19 32.62 10.49 -11.16
N THR A 20 32.87 11.80 -11.08
CA THR A 20 32.25 12.68 -10.10
C THR A 20 30.77 12.85 -10.43
N VAL A 21 29.93 12.35 -9.53
CA VAL A 21 28.47 12.54 -9.49
C VAL A 21 28.13 14.04 -9.50
N PRO A 22 27.33 14.55 -10.46
CA PRO A 22 26.85 15.93 -10.37
C PRO A 22 25.73 16.02 -9.33
N GLN A 23 26.05 16.71 -8.23
CA GLN A 23 25.08 17.18 -7.23
C GLN A 23 24.04 18.07 -7.91
N CYS A 24 22.83 17.56 -8.12
CA CYS A 24 21.70 18.32 -8.65
C CYS A 24 21.24 19.35 -7.60
N ARG A 25 21.73 20.60 -7.72
CA ARG A 25 21.18 21.76 -7.02
C ARG A 25 19.78 22.03 -7.57
N LYS A 26 18.76 21.73 -6.76
CA LYS A 26 17.39 22.23 -6.96
C LYS A 26 17.35 23.70 -6.55
N ASP A 27 17.66 24.59 -7.48
CA ASP A 27 17.32 26.01 -7.36
C ASP A 27 15.83 26.18 -7.65
N CYS A 28 14.99 26.07 -6.62
CA CYS A 28 13.62 26.56 -6.66
C CYS A 28 13.64 28.10 -6.68
N ARG A 29 13.71 28.70 -7.88
CA ARG A 29 13.32 30.10 -8.07
C ARG A 29 11.81 30.22 -7.88
N ARG A 30 11.41 30.64 -6.70
CA ARG A 30 10.07 31.18 -6.42
C ARG A 30 10.00 32.57 -7.05
N VAL A 31 9.06 32.74 -7.98
CA VAL A 31 8.68 34.06 -8.50
C VAL A 31 7.87 34.76 -7.41
N GLU A 32 8.46 35.79 -6.80
CA GLU A 32 7.76 36.70 -5.90
C GLU A 32 7.10 37.81 -6.72
N ALA A 33 5.79 38.00 -6.51
CA ALA A 33 5.11 39.25 -6.81
C ALA A 33 4.87 40.01 -5.49
N PRO A 34 5.02 41.35 -5.48
CA PRO A 34 5.03 42.13 -4.26
C PRO A 34 3.60 42.42 -3.81
N ASN A 35 3.37 42.53 -2.50
CA ASN A 35 2.49 43.58 -1.97
C ASN A 35 2.72 43.83 -0.48
N ASN A 36 2.86 45.13 -0.21
CA ASN A 36 3.04 45.79 1.07
C ASN A 36 1.95 45.44 2.08
N ASN A 37 2.33 45.29 3.35
CA ASN A 37 1.62 45.93 4.46
C ASN A 37 2.54 46.05 5.68
N THR A 38 3.11 47.24 5.84
CA THR A 38 3.72 47.80 7.05
C THR A 38 2.65 48.06 8.11
N TRP A 39 2.67 47.34 9.23
CA TRP A 39 2.08 47.81 10.49
C TRP A 39 3.06 47.65 11.65
N ASN A 40 3.22 48.77 12.36
CA ASN A 40 4.18 49.11 13.40
C ASN A 40 4.39 48.06 14.50
N LYS A 41 5.66 47.83 14.82
CA LYS A 41 6.12 47.58 16.19
C LYS A 41 6.35 48.95 16.84
N ASP A 42 5.76 49.16 18.01
CA ASP A 42 6.32 49.94 19.13
C ASP A 42 5.26 50.03 20.24
N ASN A 43 5.47 49.31 21.35
CA ASN A 43 5.51 49.90 22.69
C ASN A 43 5.57 48.83 23.78
N ASN A 44 6.74 48.73 24.38
CA ASN A 44 6.94 48.19 25.71
C ASN A 44 6.55 49.24 26.76
N ASN A 45 6.31 48.70 27.96
CA ASN A 45 6.38 49.35 29.27
C ASN A 45 5.02 49.85 29.80
N TRP A 46 4.64 49.41 31.00
CA TRP A 46 4.71 50.22 32.23
C TRP A 46 4.27 49.40 33.44
N ALA A 47 5.09 49.48 34.48
CA ALA A 47 4.85 48.97 35.82
C ALA A 47 3.87 49.86 36.61
N GLY A 48 3.33 49.32 37.70
CA GLY A 48 2.54 50.02 38.73
C GLY A 48 1.21 49.30 38.95
N GLY A 49 0.93 48.63 40.07
CA GLY A 49 1.22 48.98 41.44
C GLY A 49 0.01 49.71 42.02
N SER A 50 -0.86 49.01 42.76
CA SER A 50 -1.72 49.61 43.79
C SER A 50 -2.20 48.56 44.80
N LYS A 51 -1.98 48.89 46.06
CA LYS A 51 -2.35 48.21 47.30
C LYS A 51 -3.81 48.47 47.67
N ALA A 52 -4.45 47.50 48.32
CA ALA A 52 -5.35 47.68 49.49
C ALA A 52 -5.39 46.31 50.21
N SER A 53 -4.89 46.10 51.44
CA SER A 53 -5.12 46.75 52.73
C SER A 53 -6.31 46.13 53.50
N TRP A 54 -5.96 45.22 54.43
CA TRP A 54 -6.55 44.88 55.74
C TRP A 54 -8.06 44.53 55.83
N GLU A 55 -8.37 43.31 56.30
CA GLU A 55 -8.81 43.09 57.70
C GLU A 55 -9.02 41.60 58.01
N SER A 56 -8.52 41.21 59.19
CA SER A 56 -8.81 39.98 59.91
C SER A 56 -10.02 40.25 60.78
N ASP A 57 -10.98 39.32 60.79
CA ASP A 57 -11.65 38.75 61.97
C ASP A 57 -13.00 38.15 61.58
N GLY A 58 -13.30 36.95 62.08
CA GLY A 58 -14.64 36.36 61.93
C GLY A 58 -14.69 34.85 62.01
N ASP A 59 -14.54 34.32 63.22
CA ASP A 59 -15.04 33.01 63.62
C ASP A 59 -16.49 32.80 63.14
N SER A 60 -16.72 31.84 62.24
CA SER A 60 -18.04 31.23 62.05
C SER A 60 -17.94 29.81 61.50
N THR A 61 -18.30 28.87 62.37
CA THR A 61 -18.75 27.52 62.04
C THR A 61 -19.88 27.55 61.01
N ARG A 62 -19.64 27.12 59.77
CA ARG A 62 -20.70 26.72 58.82
C ARG A 62 -20.26 25.57 57.92
N ASN A 63 -21.17 24.61 57.81
CA ASN A 63 -21.13 23.43 56.95
C ASN A 63 -20.55 23.71 55.56
N THR A 64 -19.54 22.93 55.17
CA THR A 64 -19.16 22.70 53.78
C THR A 64 -20.27 21.94 53.07
N GLU A 65 -21.27 22.65 52.58
CA GLU A 65 -22.07 22.18 51.45
C GLU A 65 -21.17 22.19 50.20
N ALA A 66 -21.19 21.07 49.49
CA ALA A 66 -20.37 20.84 48.30
C ALA A 66 -20.62 21.91 47.24
N THR A 67 -19.54 22.51 46.75
CA THR A 67 -19.55 23.44 45.61
C THR A 67 -20.04 22.74 44.33
N PRO A 68 -20.91 23.36 43.52
CA PRO A 68 -21.58 22.76 42.36
C PRO A 68 -20.69 22.67 41.09
N TRP A 69 -19.48 22.10 41.23
CA TRP A 69 -18.64 21.70 40.09
C TRP A 69 -18.81 20.19 39.75
N ASP A 70 -19.53 19.44 40.57
CA ASP A 70 -19.78 17.99 40.41
C ASP A 70 -20.91 17.64 39.41
N ASN A 71 -21.50 18.63 38.73
CA ASN A 71 -22.64 18.41 37.85
C ASN A 71 -22.32 18.62 36.36
N ASN A 72 -21.17 18.10 35.93
CA ASN A 72 -20.76 18.12 34.52
C ASN A 72 -20.93 16.76 33.80
N GLY A 73 -21.89 15.94 34.27
CA GLY A 73 -22.23 14.62 33.70
C GLY A 73 -23.09 14.64 32.43
N ALA A 74 -23.36 15.81 31.84
CA ALA A 74 -24.28 15.93 30.71
C ALA A 74 -23.68 15.47 29.36
N TRP A 75 -22.34 15.48 29.20
CA TRP A 75 -21.70 15.06 27.94
C TRP A 75 -21.29 13.57 27.96
N ALA A 76 -20.98 13.01 29.13
CA ALA A 76 -20.78 11.56 29.32
C ALA A 76 -22.04 10.74 28.97
N GLN A 77 -23.22 11.35 29.07
CA GLN A 77 -24.48 10.74 28.62
C GLN A 77 -24.63 10.71 27.09
N TYR A 78 -24.00 11.62 26.35
CA TYR A 78 -24.14 11.69 24.89
C TYR A 78 -23.21 10.70 24.16
N TYR A 79 -22.12 10.30 24.81
CA TYR A 79 -21.14 9.33 24.27
C TYR A 79 -20.99 8.03 25.07
N GLY A 80 -21.81 7.76 26.10
CA GLY A 80 -21.79 6.50 26.84
C GLY A 80 -20.47 6.17 27.58
N MET A 81 -19.48 7.06 27.54
CA MET A 81 -18.20 6.90 28.22
C MET A 81 -18.37 7.32 29.69
N SER A 82 -18.68 6.34 30.54
CA SER A 82 -18.77 6.49 31.98
C SER A 82 -17.36 6.79 32.54
N THR A 83 -17.09 8.05 32.87
CA THR A 83 -15.78 8.63 33.24
C THR A 83 -15.17 8.16 34.58
N SER A 84 -15.52 6.96 35.06
CA SER A 84 -14.80 6.33 36.19
C SER A 84 -14.91 4.80 36.26
N LYS A 85 -15.65 4.16 35.35
CA LYS A 85 -15.44 2.74 35.08
C LYS A 85 -14.33 2.68 34.05
N GLY A 86 -13.11 2.42 34.54
CA GLY A 86 -11.91 2.33 33.70
C GLY A 86 -12.24 1.67 32.37
N LEU A 87 -11.85 2.35 31.27
CA LEU A 87 -12.16 1.95 29.90
C LEU A 87 -11.93 0.44 29.75
N ASN A 88 -13.02 -0.32 29.75
CA ASN A 88 -12.96 -1.77 29.69
C ASN A 88 -12.68 -2.13 28.23
N ILE A 89 -11.40 -2.29 27.91
CA ILE A 89 -10.97 -2.71 26.59
C ILE A 89 -11.36 -4.19 26.48
N ASP A 90 -12.47 -4.46 25.82
CA ASP A 90 -13.00 -5.81 25.63
C ASP A 90 -11.90 -6.77 25.18
N GLY A 91 -11.88 -7.95 25.79
CA GLY A 91 -10.89 -8.99 25.54
C GLY A 91 -9.58 -8.83 26.31
N ARG A 92 -9.35 -7.77 27.11
CA ARG A 92 -8.24 -7.71 28.06
C ARG A 92 -8.73 -8.02 29.47
N ASP A 93 -8.02 -8.90 30.17
CA ASP A 93 -8.25 -9.08 31.60
C ASP A 93 -7.37 -8.14 32.42
N LYS A 94 -7.73 -7.98 33.70
CA LYS A 94 -6.99 -7.10 34.61
C LYS A 94 -5.52 -7.52 34.75
N HIS A 95 -5.22 -8.82 34.64
CA HIS A 95 -3.88 -9.34 34.78
C HIS A 95 -3.01 -8.94 33.59
N GLU A 96 -3.53 -9.05 32.37
CA GLU A 96 -2.88 -8.60 31.13
C GLU A 96 -2.58 -7.09 31.18
N GLU A 97 -3.49 -6.28 31.73
CA GLU A 97 -3.26 -4.85 31.94
C GLU A 97 -2.20 -4.54 32.98
N GLU A 98 -2.04 -5.38 34.02
CA GLU A 98 -1.02 -5.20 35.06
C GLU A 98 0.36 -5.74 34.62
N HIS A 99 0.38 -6.72 33.71
CA HIS A 99 1.58 -7.44 33.28
C HIS A 99 1.83 -7.29 31.77
N TRP A 100 1.36 -6.21 31.17
CA TRP A 100 1.49 -5.95 29.73
C TRP A 100 2.93 -5.94 29.24
N TRP A 101 3.88 -5.64 30.14
CA TRP A 101 5.31 -5.60 29.88
C TRP A 101 5.95 -7.00 29.83
N ASP A 102 5.30 -8.02 30.42
CA ASP A 102 5.82 -9.39 30.45
C ASP A 102 5.67 -10.08 29.08
N ALA A 103 6.77 -10.62 28.56
CA ALA A 103 6.77 -11.37 27.31
C ALA A 103 5.92 -12.65 27.39
N SER A 104 5.87 -13.30 28.56
CA SER A 104 5.17 -14.57 28.74
C SER A 104 3.64 -14.38 28.70
N THR A 105 3.14 -13.36 29.40
CA THR A 105 1.75 -12.91 29.33
C THR A 105 1.34 -12.57 27.89
N ARG A 106 2.19 -11.83 27.15
CA ARG A 106 1.92 -11.50 25.74
C ARG A 106 1.80 -12.72 24.85
N GLN A 107 2.69 -13.70 25.00
CA GLN A 107 2.65 -14.94 24.24
C GLN A 107 1.42 -15.79 24.59
N GLN A 108 1.03 -15.84 25.86
CA GLN A 108 -0.11 -16.61 26.35
C GLN A 108 -1.43 -16.17 25.75
N HIS A 109 -1.63 -14.87 25.52
CA HIS A 109 -2.90 -14.32 25.00
C HIS A 109 -3.02 -14.37 23.47
N GLY A 110 -1.99 -14.83 22.74
CA GLY A 110 -2.07 -15.14 21.30
C GLY A 110 -2.63 -14.00 20.45
N ARG A 111 -2.15 -12.77 20.69
CA ARG A 111 -2.64 -11.57 19.99
C ARG A 111 -2.09 -11.50 18.57
N PRO A 112 -2.87 -11.02 17.58
CA PRO A 112 -2.49 -11.01 16.17
C PRO A 112 -1.34 -10.03 15.81
N GLY A 113 -0.81 -9.27 16.77
CA GLY A 113 0.24 -8.27 16.55
C GLY A 113 -0.29 -6.93 16.05
N PRO A 114 0.55 -6.05 15.49
CA PRO A 114 0.15 -4.71 15.04
C PRO A 114 -0.93 -4.79 13.95
N GLY A 115 -1.82 -3.81 13.94
CA GLY A 115 -2.86 -3.71 12.92
C GLY A 115 -2.80 -2.41 12.14
N VAL A 116 -3.76 -2.24 11.24
CA VAL A 116 -3.92 -1.05 10.40
C VAL A 116 -5.37 -0.62 10.40
N LEU A 117 -5.60 0.70 10.45
CA LEU A 117 -6.95 1.24 10.30
C LEU A 117 -7.33 1.34 8.82
N PRO A 118 -8.63 1.41 8.50
CA PRO A 118 -9.10 1.28 7.15
C PRO A 118 -8.61 2.38 6.22
N PRO A 119 -8.38 3.63 6.67
CA PRO A 119 -7.76 4.60 5.79
C PRO A 119 -6.29 4.31 5.49
N TYR A 120 -5.53 3.81 6.46
CA TYR A 120 -4.14 3.39 6.20
C TYR A 120 -4.10 2.14 5.34
N LEU A 121 -5.02 1.21 5.58
CA LEU A 121 -5.25 0.11 4.67
C LEU A 121 -5.56 0.64 3.28
N ALA A 122 -6.50 1.58 3.11
CA ALA A 122 -6.82 2.17 1.81
C ALA A 122 -5.57 2.70 1.11
N ASP A 123 -4.70 3.42 1.83
CA ASP A 123 -3.43 3.93 1.28
C ASP A 123 -2.42 2.81 0.94
N LEU A 124 -2.43 1.70 1.69
CA LEU A 124 -1.62 0.51 1.38
C LEU A 124 -2.15 -0.25 0.16
N LEU A 125 -3.47 -0.35 0.02
CA LEU A 125 -4.13 -0.96 -1.14
C LEU A 125 -3.98 -0.08 -2.37
N HIS A 126 -3.82 1.23 -2.15
CA HIS A 126 -3.93 2.25 -3.15
C HIS A 126 -3.13 3.49 -2.75
N ASP A 127 -2.01 3.73 -3.42
CA ASP A 127 -1.32 5.02 -3.28
C ASP A 127 -2.28 6.14 -3.77
N PRO A 128 -2.48 7.22 -3.00
CA PRO A 128 -3.37 8.31 -3.36
C PRO A 128 -3.06 8.95 -4.72
N ASP A 129 -1.84 8.81 -5.24
CA ASP A 129 -1.45 9.27 -6.59
C ASP A 129 -1.85 8.32 -7.72
N HIS A 130 -2.44 7.17 -7.39
CA HIS A 130 -2.86 6.16 -8.36
C HIS A 130 -4.39 6.22 -8.40
N SER A 131 -5.05 5.56 -9.33
CA SER A 131 -6.51 5.43 -9.29
C SER A 131 -6.84 4.04 -9.79
N LEU A 132 -7.59 3.29 -8.98
CA LEU A 132 -8.16 2.02 -9.39
C LEU A 132 -9.47 2.30 -10.11
N PHE A 133 -9.64 1.67 -11.27
CA PHE A 133 -10.81 1.81 -12.10
C PHE A 133 -11.49 0.46 -12.25
N SER A 134 -12.80 0.45 -12.05
CA SER A 134 -13.64 -0.63 -12.55
C SER A 134 -13.70 -0.48 -14.06
N VAL A 135 -13.46 -1.58 -14.76
CA VAL A 135 -13.56 -1.66 -16.22
C VAL A 135 -14.87 -2.36 -16.50
N SER A 136 -15.92 -1.60 -16.82
CA SER A 136 -17.13 -2.20 -17.38
C SER A 136 -17.07 -2.13 -18.90
N VAL A 137 -17.44 -3.25 -19.52
CA VAL A 137 -17.50 -3.38 -20.97
C VAL A 137 -18.95 -3.26 -21.40
N ASP A 138 -19.25 -2.22 -22.19
CA ASP A 138 -20.52 -2.16 -22.90
C ASP A 138 -20.37 -2.82 -24.29
N PRO A 139 -21.23 -3.80 -24.64
CA PRO A 139 -21.19 -4.39 -25.97
C PRO A 139 -21.43 -3.28 -27.01
N PRO A 140 -20.61 -3.19 -28.07
CA PRO A 140 -20.81 -2.18 -29.09
C PRO A 140 -22.19 -2.33 -29.74
N ASP A 141 -22.90 -1.22 -29.96
CA ASP A 141 -24.09 -1.16 -30.81
C ASP A 141 -23.69 -1.39 -32.28
N ILE A 142 -23.36 -2.64 -32.62
CA ILE A 142 -23.11 -3.06 -33.99
C ILE A 142 -24.47 -3.17 -34.65
N ARG A 143 -24.95 -2.06 -35.21
CA ARG A 143 -26.12 -2.09 -36.09
C ARG A 143 -25.82 -3.10 -37.20
N HIS A 144 -26.59 -4.19 -37.23
CA HIS A 144 -26.56 -5.15 -38.33
C HIS A 144 -26.72 -4.37 -39.63
N ILE A 145 -25.65 -4.28 -40.42
CA ILE A 145 -25.75 -3.74 -41.78
C ILE A 145 -26.52 -4.81 -42.55
N PRO A 146 -27.75 -4.53 -43.01
CA PRO A 146 -28.54 -5.54 -43.70
C PRO A 146 -27.78 -6.01 -44.95
N SER A 147 -27.52 -7.32 -45.02
CA SER A 147 -26.71 -8.01 -46.02
C SER A 147 -27.35 -8.06 -47.41
N SER A 148 -27.70 -6.92 -47.99
CA SER A 148 -28.46 -6.85 -49.25
C SER A 148 -27.63 -6.99 -50.54
N SER A 149 -26.35 -7.39 -50.50
CA SER A 149 -25.52 -7.43 -51.74
C SER A 149 -24.36 -8.43 -51.81
N GLN A 150 -24.35 -9.52 -51.01
CA GLN A 150 -23.36 -10.59 -51.19
C GLN A 150 -23.97 -11.82 -51.88
N GLU A 151 -24.01 -11.79 -53.21
CA GLU A 151 -24.34 -12.96 -54.06
C GLU A 151 -23.15 -13.87 -54.37
N ASN A 152 -21.94 -13.55 -53.90
CA ASN A 152 -20.77 -14.41 -54.10
C ASN A 152 -20.46 -15.16 -52.79
N GLY A 153 -20.78 -16.46 -52.78
CA GLY A 153 -20.75 -17.39 -51.65
C GLY A 153 -19.36 -17.68 -51.07
N ASP A 154 -18.70 -16.65 -50.56
CA ASP A 154 -17.69 -16.80 -49.52
C ASP A 154 -18.43 -16.82 -48.19
N THR A 155 -18.42 -17.96 -47.49
CA THR A 155 -18.95 -18.12 -46.13
C THR A 155 -18.08 -17.32 -45.15
N GLY A 156 -18.11 -16.00 -45.28
CA GLY A 156 -17.46 -15.07 -44.38
C GLY A 156 -17.95 -15.35 -42.97
N LEU A 157 -16.99 -15.61 -42.08
CA LEU A 157 -17.22 -15.89 -40.67
C LEU A 157 -18.18 -14.83 -40.11
N SER A 158 -19.40 -15.25 -39.78
CA SER A 158 -20.38 -14.39 -39.12
C SER A 158 -19.84 -14.04 -37.75
N PHE A 159 -19.34 -12.81 -37.58
CA PHE A 159 -18.82 -12.34 -36.32
C PHE A 159 -19.96 -12.20 -35.30
N GLN A 160 -20.04 -13.13 -34.34
CA GLN A 160 -20.95 -13.00 -33.21
C GLN A 160 -20.27 -12.13 -32.14
N PRO A 161 -20.93 -11.07 -31.64
CA PRO A 161 -20.36 -10.28 -30.55
C PRO A 161 -20.11 -11.18 -29.34
N PRO A 162 -19.05 -10.90 -28.54
CA PRO A 162 -18.74 -11.67 -27.35
C PRO A 162 -19.96 -11.73 -26.43
N SER A 163 -20.21 -12.90 -25.87
CA SER A 163 -21.24 -13.05 -24.86
C SER A 163 -20.86 -12.25 -23.60
N LEU A 164 -21.84 -11.93 -22.75
CA LEU A 164 -21.56 -11.32 -21.44
C LEU A 164 -20.63 -12.23 -20.60
N ASP A 165 -20.75 -13.54 -20.79
CA ASP A 165 -19.90 -14.53 -20.15
C ASP A 165 -18.45 -14.41 -20.64
N ASP A 166 -18.24 -14.30 -21.95
CA ASP A 166 -16.91 -14.09 -22.57
C ASP A 166 -16.26 -12.82 -22.00
N LEU A 167 -17.03 -11.75 -21.84
CA LEU A 167 -16.56 -10.50 -21.28
C LEU A 167 -16.18 -10.64 -19.79
N THR A 168 -17.00 -11.35 -19.02
CA THR A 168 -16.76 -11.60 -17.59
C THR A 168 -15.49 -12.43 -17.37
N HIS A 169 -15.21 -13.37 -18.27
CA HIS A 169 -13.98 -14.18 -18.26
C HIS A 169 -12.77 -13.47 -18.90
N SER A 170 -12.98 -12.43 -19.70
CA SER A 170 -11.90 -11.65 -20.32
C SER A 170 -11.24 -10.63 -19.38
N ILE A 171 -11.98 -10.13 -18.38
CA ILE A 171 -11.36 -9.43 -17.24
C ILE A 171 -10.61 -10.51 -16.45
N PRO A 172 -9.35 -10.27 -16.04
CA PRO A 172 -8.56 -11.28 -15.34
C PRO A 172 -9.32 -11.93 -14.18
N HIS A 173 -10.22 -11.17 -13.54
CA HIS A 173 -11.17 -11.66 -12.53
C HIS A 173 -12.29 -10.62 -12.31
N PRO A 174 -13.51 -10.98 -11.88
CA PRO A 174 -14.59 -10.02 -11.62
C PRO A 174 -14.30 -8.98 -10.52
N ASN A 175 -13.33 -9.28 -9.65
CA ASN A 175 -12.85 -8.36 -8.60
C ASN A 175 -11.47 -7.77 -8.95
N ALA A 176 -11.12 -7.73 -10.24
CA ALA A 176 -9.91 -7.07 -10.73
C ALA A 176 -10.21 -5.62 -11.11
N TYR A 177 -9.33 -4.72 -10.70
CA TYR A 177 -9.44 -3.29 -10.99
C TYR A 177 -8.18 -2.81 -11.68
N TYR A 178 -8.36 -1.95 -12.68
CA TYR A 178 -7.26 -1.44 -13.47
C TYR A 178 -6.58 -0.27 -12.76
N CYS A 179 -5.27 -0.38 -12.55
CA CYS A 179 -4.41 0.68 -12.05
C CYS A 179 -3.68 1.35 -13.21
N ARG A 180 -4.10 2.58 -13.55
CA ARG A 180 -3.52 3.34 -14.68
C ARG A 180 -2.01 3.59 -14.53
N LYS A 181 -1.55 3.96 -13.33
CA LYS A 181 -0.14 4.34 -13.11
C LYS A 181 0.82 3.16 -13.29
N HIS A 182 0.39 1.96 -12.90
CA HIS A 182 1.18 0.75 -13.10
C HIS A 182 0.91 0.03 -14.43
N ASN A 183 -0.08 0.50 -15.21
CA ASN A 183 -0.58 -0.18 -16.40
C ASN A 183 -0.83 -1.68 -16.11
N GLY A 184 -1.57 -1.94 -15.03
CA GLY A 184 -1.78 -3.30 -14.52
C GLY A 184 -3.08 -3.43 -13.75
N TRP A 185 -3.44 -4.66 -13.41
CA TRP A 185 -4.63 -5.03 -12.68
C TRP A 185 -4.29 -5.33 -11.23
N VAL A 186 -5.23 -5.05 -10.33
CA VAL A 186 -5.14 -5.41 -8.92
C VAL A 186 -6.41 -6.16 -8.55
N LEU A 187 -6.28 -7.39 -8.06
CA LEU A 187 -7.40 -8.11 -7.45
C LEU A 187 -7.63 -7.52 -6.07
N LEU A 188 -8.85 -7.06 -5.84
CA LEU A 188 -9.27 -6.52 -4.56
C LEU A 188 -10.65 -7.08 -4.23
N GLN A 189 -10.76 -7.88 -3.18
CA GLN A 189 -12.03 -8.47 -2.75
C GLN A 189 -12.24 -8.23 -1.27
N TRP A 190 -13.37 -7.66 -0.87
CA TRP A 190 -13.76 -7.54 0.54
C TRP A 190 -15.06 -8.30 0.79
N LYS A 191 -15.13 -9.02 1.92
CA LYS A 191 -16.26 -9.86 2.29
C LYS A 191 -16.49 -9.81 3.79
N SER A 192 -17.75 -9.75 4.21
CA SER A 192 -18.13 -10.01 5.61
C SER A 192 -18.49 -11.48 5.75
N SER A 193 -17.56 -12.29 6.25
CA SER A 193 -17.75 -13.72 6.51
C SER A 193 -16.84 -14.20 7.64
N LEU A 194 -17.40 -15.02 8.53
CA LEU A 194 -16.64 -15.68 9.60
C LEU A 194 -15.68 -16.75 9.05
N MET A 195 -16.01 -17.33 7.90
CA MET A 195 -15.14 -18.25 7.19
C MET A 195 -14.08 -17.45 6.44
N LEU A 196 -12.82 -17.62 6.84
CA LEU A 196 -11.67 -17.11 6.09
C LEU A 196 -11.63 -17.71 4.68
N PRO A 197 -11.08 -17.00 3.69
CA PRO A 197 -10.84 -17.57 2.38
C PRO A 197 -9.91 -18.80 2.48
N PRO A 198 -9.96 -19.73 1.51
CA PRO A 198 -9.08 -20.89 1.51
C PRO A 198 -7.61 -20.46 1.51
N LEU A 199 -6.88 -20.82 2.57
CA LEU A 199 -5.48 -20.46 2.73
C LEU A 199 -4.61 -21.25 1.73
N ALA A 200 -3.48 -20.64 1.34
CA ALA A 200 -2.43 -21.32 0.60
C ALA A 200 -1.83 -22.46 1.45
N LYS A 201 -1.39 -23.53 0.81
CA LYS A 201 -0.74 -24.66 1.51
C LYS A 201 0.64 -24.24 2.03
N SER A 202 1.33 -23.34 1.33
CA SER A 202 2.60 -22.77 1.76
C SER A 202 2.45 -21.77 2.90
N PHE A 203 1.23 -21.30 3.17
CA PHE A 203 1.01 -20.30 4.21
C PHE A 203 1.02 -20.97 5.58
N VAL A 204 2.08 -20.68 6.33
CA VAL A 204 2.20 -21.02 7.74
C VAL A 204 2.00 -19.72 8.51
N PRO A 205 0.95 -19.59 9.33
CA PRO A 205 0.78 -18.41 10.17
C PRO A 205 2.01 -18.20 11.04
N ASP A 206 2.51 -16.97 11.06
CA ASP A 206 3.58 -16.59 11.98
C ASP A 206 3.09 -16.75 13.43
N PRO A 207 3.80 -17.49 14.30
CA PRO A 207 3.47 -17.60 15.71
C PRO A 207 3.34 -16.26 16.44
N GLU A 208 4.04 -15.21 15.98
CA GLU A 208 3.97 -13.86 16.54
C GLU A 208 2.75 -13.07 16.06
N THR A 209 2.15 -13.48 14.93
CA THR A 209 0.93 -12.87 14.39
C THR A 209 -0.12 -13.94 14.07
N PRO A 210 -0.70 -14.60 15.09
CA PRO A 210 -1.78 -15.57 14.90
C PRO A 210 -3.04 -14.89 14.31
N PHE A 211 -3.92 -15.68 13.69
CA PHE A 211 -5.20 -15.15 13.23
C PHE A 211 -6.03 -14.58 14.38
N PRO A 212 -6.88 -13.56 14.13
CA PRO A 212 -7.68 -12.98 15.20
C PRO A 212 -8.74 -13.99 15.67
N ASP A 213 -9.01 -13.99 16.97
CA ASP A 213 -9.93 -14.96 17.60
C ASP A 213 -11.30 -14.99 16.93
N LEU A 214 -11.68 -16.17 16.44
CA LEU A 214 -12.95 -16.40 15.77
C LEU A 214 -14.14 -16.23 16.71
N ALA A 215 -14.02 -16.60 18.00
CA ALA A 215 -15.08 -16.41 18.98
C ALA A 215 -15.35 -14.92 19.20
N HIS A 216 -14.29 -14.13 19.30
CA HIS A 216 -14.36 -12.68 19.35
C HIS A 216 -15.07 -12.10 18.11
N ARG A 217 -14.64 -12.47 16.91
CA ARG A 217 -15.20 -12.00 15.63
C ARG A 217 -16.66 -12.38 15.41
N LYS A 218 -17.14 -13.46 16.02
CA LYS A 218 -18.55 -13.89 15.98
C LYS A 218 -19.50 -12.93 16.71
N ARG A 219 -18.98 -12.12 17.64
CA ARG A 219 -19.81 -11.22 18.47
C ARG A 219 -20.29 -9.98 17.73
N ALA A 220 -19.54 -9.52 16.73
CA ALA A 220 -19.87 -8.35 15.93
C ALA A 220 -19.92 -8.71 14.44
N SER A 221 -21.06 -8.45 13.79
CA SER A 221 -21.22 -8.64 12.32
C SER A 221 -20.52 -7.54 11.52
N SER A 222 -20.42 -6.34 12.09
CA SER A 222 -19.69 -5.19 11.54
C SER A 222 -19.08 -4.39 12.69
N CYS A 223 -17.94 -3.75 12.44
CA CYS A 223 -17.40 -2.74 13.36
C CYS A 223 -18.04 -1.38 13.13
N VAL A 224 -18.54 -1.11 11.92
CA VAL A 224 -19.04 0.20 11.47
C VAL A 224 -20.55 0.10 11.23
N GLY A 225 -21.32 1.12 11.64
CA GLY A 225 -22.74 1.26 11.32
C GLY A 225 -23.53 2.04 12.37
N ASP A 226 -24.73 2.50 12.01
CA ASP A 226 -25.58 3.31 12.90
C ASP A 226 -26.52 2.41 13.72
N GLY A 227 -26.05 1.96 14.89
CA GLY A 227 -26.89 1.22 15.84
C GLY A 227 -26.17 0.87 17.13
N GLU A 228 -26.89 0.81 18.25
CA GLU A 228 -26.37 0.22 19.49
C GLU A 228 -26.17 -1.28 19.25
N GLN A 229 -24.93 -1.76 19.35
CA GLN A 229 -24.70 -3.20 19.38
C GLN A 229 -25.09 -3.74 20.76
N PRO A 230 -25.51 -5.03 20.85
CA PRO A 230 -25.88 -5.64 22.13
C PRO A 230 -24.78 -5.60 23.21
N PHE A 231 -23.55 -5.20 22.85
CA PHE A 231 -22.39 -5.11 23.73
C PHE A 231 -21.74 -3.71 23.81
N GLY A 232 -22.42 -2.65 23.37
CA GLY A 232 -21.93 -1.26 23.49
C GLY A 232 -22.05 -0.44 22.21
N GLN A 233 -21.46 0.76 22.23
CA GLN A 233 -21.38 1.61 21.04
C GLN A 233 -20.58 0.90 19.94
N VAL A 234 -21.06 1.02 18.70
CA VAL A 234 -20.34 0.62 17.49
C VAL A 234 -18.94 1.23 17.48
N ASN A 235 -17.96 0.46 17.04
CA ASN A 235 -16.63 0.99 16.81
C ASN A 235 -16.70 2.05 15.70
N MET A 236 -15.81 3.04 15.74
CA MET A 236 -15.77 4.04 14.68
C MET A 236 -15.27 3.45 13.35
N THR A 237 -14.44 2.41 13.42
CA THR A 237 -13.77 1.86 12.25
C THR A 237 -13.29 0.42 12.49
N HIS A 238 -12.92 -0.29 11.41
CA HIS A 238 -12.36 -1.64 11.50
C HIS A 238 -10.87 -1.58 11.91
N HIS A 239 -10.32 -2.66 12.47
CA HIS A 239 -8.88 -2.76 12.74
C HIS A 239 -8.34 -4.04 12.12
N PHE A 240 -7.54 -3.91 11.05
CA PHE A 240 -7.14 -5.02 10.20
C PHE A 240 -5.73 -5.52 10.51
N HIS A 241 -5.53 -6.84 10.43
CA HIS A 241 -4.22 -7.49 10.50
C HIS A 241 -3.88 -8.08 9.14
N ARG A 242 -2.63 -7.86 8.69
CA ARG A 242 -2.13 -8.32 7.38
C ARG A 242 -1.45 -9.67 7.51
N TYR A 243 -1.80 -10.58 6.61
CA TYR A 243 -1.20 -11.89 6.44
C TYR A 243 -0.70 -11.97 5.00
N GLU A 244 0.60 -11.78 4.82
CA GLU A 244 1.21 -11.73 3.48
C GLU A 244 1.09 -13.09 2.79
N LYS A 245 0.70 -13.09 1.51
CA LYS A 245 0.67 -14.30 0.66
C LYS A 245 -0.14 -15.46 1.27
N ALA A 246 -1.16 -15.14 2.05
CA ALA A 246 -1.93 -16.12 2.80
C ALA A 246 -2.99 -16.86 1.97
N VAL A 247 -3.44 -16.28 0.86
CA VAL A 247 -4.55 -16.83 0.06
C VAL A 247 -4.06 -17.26 -1.31
N ASP A 248 -4.44 -18.45 -1.72
CA ASP A 248 -4.17 -18.98 -3.06
C ASP A 248 -5.26 -18.48 -4.03
N ALA A 249 -4.84 -17.73 -5.05
CA ALA A 249 -5.74 -17.17 -6.04
C ALA A 249 -6.53 -18.24 -6.82
N LEU A 250 -6.02 -19.47 -6.94
CA LEU A 250 -6.74 -20.59 -7.58
C LEU A 250 -7.95 -21.07 -6.79
N LYS A 251 -8.00 -20.75 -5.50
CA LYS A 251 -9.10 -21.15 -4.60
C LYS A 251 -10.13 -20.03 -4.40
N LEU A 252 -9.97 -18.91 -5.08
CA LEU A 252 -10.98 -17.86 -5.09
C LEU A 252 -12.26 -18.33 -5.80
N THR A 253 -13.34 -17.56 -5.63
CA THR A 253 -14.60 -17.80 -6.33
C THR A 253 -15.03 -16.52 -7.04
N PRO A 254 -14.91 -16.46 -8.38
CA PRO A 254 -14.28 -17.47 -9.25
C PRO A 254 -12.76 -17.56 -9.03
N ALA A 255 -12.13 -18.65 -9.48
CA ALA A 255 -10.68 -18.84 -9.36
C ALA A 255 -9.94 -17.87 -10.28
N PHE A 256 -8.87 -17.25 -9.82
CA PHE A 256 -7.97 -16.47 -10.67
C PHE A 256 -6.86 -17.37 -11.20
N ARG A 257 -6.77 -17.46 -12.53
CA ARG A 257 -5.74 -18.23 -13.24
C ARG A 257 -4.97 -17.30 -14.16
N ARG A 258 -3.64 -17.35 -14.09
CA ARG A 258 -2.81 -16.74 -15.12
C ARG A 258 -2.88 -17.57 -16.39
N SER A 259 -2.76 -16.88 -17.52
CA SER A 259 -2.60 -17.52 -18.82
C SER A 259 -1.27 -18.29 -18.91
N GLU A 260 -1.22 -19.33 -19.73
CA GLU A 260 -0.03 -20.17 -19.87
C GLU A 260 1.21 -19.41 -20.34
N TRP A 261 1.01 -18.39 -21.18
CA TRP A 261 2.10 -17.55 -21.67
C TRP A 261 2.67 -16.66 -20.57
N GLU A 262 1.85 -16.16 -19.63
CA GLU A 262 2.31 -15.42 -18.46
C GLU A 262 3.10 -16.34 -17.51
N LEU A 263 2.60 -17.55 -17.28
CA LEU A 263 3.31 -18.56 -16.49
C LEU A 263 4.66 -18.88 -17.12
N SER A 264 4.70 -19.05 -18.43
CA SER A 264 5.93 -19.28 -19.20
C SER A 264 6.91 -18.10 -19.11
N ALA A 265 6.41 -16.87 -19.20
CA ALA A 265 7.22 -15.66 -19.04
C ALA A 265 7.81 -15.55 -17.63
N ARG A 266 7.02 -15.86 -16.59
CA ARG A 266 7.47 -15.88 -15.20
C ARG A 266 8.48 -16.99 -14.93
N LYS A 267 8.28 -18.19 -15.49
CA LYS A 267 9.25 -19.30 -15.45
C LYS A 267 10.59 -18.86 -16.10
N LYS A 268 10.55 -18.19 -17.25
CA LYS A 268 11.75 -17.58 -17.89
C LYS A 268 12.41 -16.51 -17.01
N GLN A 269 11.63 -15.63 -16.38
CA GLN A 269 12.17 -14.59 -15.49
C GLN A 269 12.81 -15.18 -14.23
N LYS A 270 12.19 -16.20 -13.62
CA LYS A 270 12.78 -16.95 -12.49
C LYS A 270 14.13 -17.55 -12.88
N ARG A 271 14.23 -18.23 -14.03
CA ARG A 271 15.49 -18.77 -14.55
C ARG A 271 16.57 -17.69 -14.71
N ARG A 272 16.23 -16.53 -15.28
CA ARG A 272 17.17 -15.40 -15.44
C ARG A 272 17.65 -14.84 -14.09
N LYS A 273 16.77 -14.73 -13.09
CA LYS A 273 17.14 -14.27 -11.75
C LYS A 273 18.11 -15.23 -11.08
N VAL A 274 17.89 -16.54 -11.22
CA VAL A 274 18.81 -17.57 -10.72
C VAL A 274 20.17 -17.47 -11.41
N THR A 275 20.23 -17.26 -12.73
CA THR A 275 21.52 -17.07 -13.44
C THR A 275 22.23 -15.77 -13.08
N ALA A 276 21.50 -14.72 -12.68
CA ALA A 276 22.07 -13.41 -12.33
C ALA A 276 22.60 -13.34 -10.90
N LEU A 277 22.08 -14.15 -9.98
CA LEU A 277 22.63 -14.31 -8.63
C LEU A 277 23.81 -15.28 -8.74
N ASN A 278 25.02 -14.81 -8.39
CA ASN A 278 26.30 -15.50 -8.56
C ASN A 278 26.21 -17.03 -8.36
N LEU A 279 26.54 -17.76 -9.42
CA LEU A 279 26.53 -19.23 -9.49
C LEU A 279 27.44 -19.89 -8.45
N ASP A 280 28.40 -19.15 -7.89
CA ASP A 280 29.45 -19.69 -7.02
C ASP A 280 28.98 -20.06 -5.61
N THR A 281 27.80 -19.60 -5.17
CA THR A 281 27.29 -19.83 -3.80
C THR A 281 26.13 -20.82 -3.69
N LEU A 282 25.54 -21.26 -4.80
CA LEU A 282 24.40 -22.19 -4.77
C LEU A 282 24.85 -23.60 -5.16
N SER A 283 24.83 -24.50 -4.19
CA SER A 283 25.13 -25.92 -4.39
C SER A 283 24.12 -26.52 -5.38
N LEU A 284 24.63 -27.01 -6.52
CA LEU A 284 23.87 -27.64 -7.62
C LEU A 284 22.95 -28.80 -7.17
N ASN A 285 23.14 -29.33 -5.96
CA ASN A 285 22.36 -30.46 -5.45
C ASN A 285 20.97 -30.10 -4.90
N GLU A 286 20.63 -28.81 -4.69
CA GLU A 286 19.29 -28.42 -4.20
C GLU A 286 18.28 -28.06 -5.30
N MET A 287 18.68 -28.09 -6.58
CA MET A 287 17.77 -27.85 -7.71
C MET A 287 17.22 -29.15 -8.33
N SER A 288 16.85 -30.15 -7.51
CA SER A 288 16.25 -31.39 -8.02
C SER A 288 14.90 -31.12 -8.71
N GLU A 289 14.63 -31.87 -9.79
CA GLU A 289 13.42 -31.78 -10.62
C GLU A 289 12.12 -32.04 -9.84
N ASP A 290 12.20 -32.63 -8.64
CA ASP A 290 11.06 -32.96 -7.78
C ASP A 290 10.30 -31.73 -7.24
N VAL A 291 10.84 -30.52 -7.36
CA VAL A 291 10.12 -29.26 -7.05
C VAL A 291 9.08 -28.91 -8.13
N MET A 292 9.07 -29.59 -9.28
CA MET A 292 8.14 -29.29 -10.37
C MET A 292 6.75 -29.95 -10.24
N ASP A 293 6.59 -30.97 -9.38
CA ASP A 293 5.33 -31.73 -9.24
C ASP A 293 4.52 -31.38 -7.98
N ALA A 294 5.02 -30.49 -7.12
CA ALA A 294 4.18 -29.92 -6.07
C ALA A 294 3.05 -29.13 -6.74
N GLU A 295 1.78 -29.51 -6.48
CA GLU A 295 0.58 -28.84 -7.00
C GLU A 295 0.80 -27.31 -7.04
N GLU A 296 0.97 -26.76 -8.24
CA GLU A 296 1.47 -25.40 -8.44
C GLU A 296 0.45 -24.43 -7.83
N GLU A 297 0.76 -23.95 -6.62
CA GLU A 297 -0.03 -22.89 -5.98
C GLU A 297 -0.09 -21.70 -6.94
N GLY A 298 -1.26 -21.05 -6.96
CA GLY A 298 -1.48 -19.90 -7.79
C GLY A 298 -0.66 -18.68 -7.39
N ASP A 299 -1.14 -17.53 -7.83
CA ASP A 299 -0.68 -16.28 -7.25
C ASP A 299 -1.08 -16.23 -5.77
N LEU A 300 -0.09 -16.00 -4.91
CA LEU A 300 -0.35 -15.82 -3.49
C LEU A 300 -0.75 -14.37 -3.22
N LEU A 301 -1.88 -14.20 -2.53
CA LEU A 301 -2.52 -12.92 -2.27
C LEU A 301 -2.43 -12.57 -0.78
N ASP A 302 -2.37 -11.28 -0.49
CA ASP A 302 -2.38 -10.78 0.89
C ASP A 302 -3.80 -10.80 1.44
N LEU A 303 -3.93 -11.19 2.70
CA LEU A 303 -5.19 -11.23 3.43
C LEU A 303 -5.16 -10.21 4.57
N TYR A 304 -6.18 -9.37 4.66
CA TYR A 304 -6.39 -8.42 5.74
C TYR A 304 -7.63 -8.83 6.52
N VAL A 305 -7.51 -9.13 7.81
CA VAL A 305 -8.62 -9.61 8.64
C VAL A 305 -8.91 -8.62 9.75
N CYS A 306 -10.15 -8.17 9.88
CA CYS A 306 -10.54 -7.35 11.03
C CYS A 306 -10.50 -8.19 12.31
N CYS A 307 -9.85 -7.71 13.37
CA CYS A 307 -9.76 -8.44 14.64
C CYS A 307 -11.07 -8.49 15.44
N GLN A 308 -12.04 -7.65 15.09
CA GLN A 308 -13.27 -7.47 15.87
C GLN A 308 -14.52 -8.05 15.21
N CYS A 309 -14.60 -8.10 13.88
CA CYS A 309 -15.79 -8.55 13.16
C CYS A 309 -15.48 -9.56 12.04
N SER A 310 -16.51 -9.97 11.31
CA SER A 310 -16.39 -10.89 10.17
C SER A 310 -15.80 -10.27 8.90
N LEU A 311 -15.44 -8.99 8.87
CA LEU A 311 -14.88 -8.36 7.66
C LEU A 311 -13.44 -8.81 7.40
N TYR A 312 -13.16 -9.17 6.15
CA TYR A 312 -11.80 -9.35 5.63
C TYR A 312 -11.68 -8.80 4.21
N CYS A 313 -10.44 -8.55 3.78
CA CYS A 313 -10.08 -8.08 2.45
C CYS A 313 -8.93 -8.94 1.88
N ILE A 314 -8.97 -9.25 0.59
CA ILE A 314 -7.96 -10.01 -0.15
C ILE A 314 -7.43 -9.12 -1.25
N VAL A 315 -6.12 -9.07 -1.39
CA VAL A 315 -5.43 -8.10 -2.24
C VAL A 315 -4.29 -8.79 -2.99
N SER A 316 -4.24 -8.63 -4.30
CA SER A 316 -3.06 -9.05 -5.08
C SER A 316 -2.00 -7.96 -5.14
N GLY A 317 -0.77 -8.36 -5.44
CA GLY A 317 0.17 -7.44 -6.08
C GLY A 317 -0.33 -6.98 -7.46
N VAL A 318 0.40 -6.07 -8.10
CA VAL A 318 0.04 -5.63 -9.46
C VAL A 318 0.25 -6.79 -10.44
N ILE A 319 -0.85 -7.23 -11.04
CA ILE A 319 -0.86 -8.13 -12.19
C ILE A 319 -0.57 -7.25 -13.42
N PRO A 320 0.53 -7.49 -14.15
CA PRO A 320 0.85 -6.66 -15.31
C PRO A 320 -0.28 -6.72 -16.33
N GLY A 321 -0.58 -5.59 -16.99
CA GLY A 321 -1.43 -5.60 -18.18
C GLY A 321 -0.77 -6.39 -19.31
N VAL A 322 -1.52 -6.60 -20.39
CA VAL A 322 -1.04 -7.30 -21.60
C VAL A 322 0.27 -6.69 -22.13
N MET A 323 0.44 -5.38 -21.93
CA MET A 323 1.63 -4.66 -22.34
C MET A 323 2.39 -4.11 -21.12
N PRO A 324 3.68 -4.44 -20.94
CA PRO A 324 4.46 -3.85 -19.86
C PRO A 324 4.54 -2.32 -19.95
N ALA A 325 4.30 -1.63 -18.84
CA ALA A 325 4.35 -0.16 -18.75
C ALA A 325 5.66 0.42 -19.32
N GLU A 326 6.79 -0.24 -19.05
CA GLU A 326 8.11 0.18 -19.49
C GLU A 326 8.19 0.38 -21.02
N TYR A 327 7.64 -0.56 -21.80
CA TYR A 327 7.69 -0.46 -23.26
C TYR A 327 6.70 0.59 -23.78
N PHE A 328 5.55 0.72 -23.13
CA PHE A 328 4.57 1.75 -23.46
C PHE A 328 5.10 3.16 -23.19
N ASP A 329 5.79 3.36 -22.07
CA ASP A 329 6.44 4.63 -21.70
C ASP A 329 7.60 4.95 -22.64
N LYS A 330 8.42 3.94 -22.99
CA LYS A 330 9.50 4.09 -23.98
C LYS A 330 8.94 4.47 -25.34
N PHE A 331 7.85 3.84 -25.78
CA PHE A 331 7.16 4.19 -27.03
C PHE A 331 6.62 5.62 -26.99
N THR A 332 5.94 5.98 -25.90
CA THR A 332 5.36 7.32 -25.72
C THR A 332 6.46 8.39 -25.76
N ARG A 333 7.55 8.19 -25.02
CA ARG A 333 8.70 9.09 -25.01
C ARG A 333 9.36 9.19 -26.38
N ASP A 334 9.60 8.06 -27.05
CA ASP A 334 10.18 8.02 -28.39
C ASP A 334 9.35 8.81 -29.42
N ARG A 335 8.03 8.64 -29.41
CA ARG A 335 7.12 9.38 -30.31
C ARG A 335 6.97 10.85 -29.95
N TRP A 336 7.08 11.17 -28.66
CA TRP A 336 7.05 12.55 -28.15
C TRP A 336 8.30 13.33 -28.56
N ASP A 337 9.47 12.72 -28.38
CA ASP A 337 10.78 13.32 -28.68
C ASP A 337 11.07 13.35 -30.18
N ASN A 338 10.49 12.42 -30.95
CA ASN A 338 10.67 12.30 -32.39
C ASN A 338 9.32 12.39 -33.13
N PRO A 339 8.65 13.56 -33.10
CA PRO A 339 7.34 13.68 -33.72
C PRO A 339 7.42 13.53 -35.25
N ALA A 340 6.38 12.94 -35.85
CA ALA A 340 6.28 12.84 -37.30
C ALA A 340 6.25 14.23 -37.94
N VAL A 341 6.81 14.37 -39.16
CA VAL A 341 6.82 15.64 -39.89
C VAL A 341 5.41 16.23 -39.98
N GLY A 342 5.24 17.43 -39.42
CA GLY A 342 3.97 18.18 -39.39
C GLY A 342 3.06 17.90 -38.20
N LEU A 343 3.46 17.05 -37.24
CA LEU A 343 2.73 16.81 -35.99
C LEU A 343 3.55 17.32 -34.79
N ASN A 344 2.87 17.65 -33.69
CA ASN A 344 3.54 17.86 -32.41
C ASN A 344 3.77 16.53 -31.66
N GLY A 345 4.49 16.57 -30.53
CA GLY A 345 4.81 15.36 -29.74
C GLY A 345 3.58 14.60 -29.26
N ALA A 346 2.56 15.30 -28.76
CA ALA A 346 1.31 14.68 -28.30
C ALA A 346 0.52 14.02 -29.45
N GLU A 347 0.38 14.73 -30.58
CA GLU A 347 -0.28 14.22 -31.79
C GLU A 347 0.45 13.01 -32.37
N SER A 348 1.78 13.01 -32.34
CA SER A 348 2.61 11.89 -32.78
C SER A 348 2.38 10.64 -31.93
N VAL A 349 2.34 10.78 -30.60
CA VAL A 349 2.00 9.68 -29.67
C VAL A 349 0.61 9.13 -29.98
N VAL A 350 -0.40 10.00 -30.06
CA VAL A 350 -1.79 9.59 -30.32
C VAL A 350 -1.89 8.88 -31.67
N SER A 351 -1.31 9.44 -32.73
CA SER A 351 -1.34 8.83 -34.07
C SER A 351 -0.64 7.46 -34.11
N GLY A 352 0.45 7.32 -33.37
CA GLY A 352 1.15 6.05 -33.20
C GLY A 352 0.30 5.00 -32.49
N LEU A 353 -0.32 5.36 -31.36
CA LEU A 353 -1.22 4.49 -30.60
C LEU A 353 -2.47 4.10 -31.39
N GLU A 354 -3.11 5.04 -32.09
CA GLU A 354 -4.24 4.75 -32.97
C GLU A 354 -3.87 3.75 -34.07
N THR A 355 -2.68 3.90 -34.66
CA THR A 355 -2.21 2.99 -35.70
C THR A 355 -1.89 1.61 -35.13
N PHE A 356 -1.27 1.55 -33.95
CA PHE A 356 -1.03 0.31 -33.24
C PHE A 356 -2.34 -0.42 -32.91
N LEU A 357 -3.31 0.28 -32.32
CA LEU A 357 -4.65 -0.25 -32.04
C LEU A 357 -5.32 -0.73 -33.31
N ARG A 358 -5.25 0.03 -34.41
CA ARG A 358 -5.84 -0.38 -35.69
C ARG A 358 -5.21 -1.65 -36.26
N ILE A 359 -3.92 -1.90 -36.02
CA ILE A 359 -3.27 -3.16 -36.40
C ILE A 359 -3.85 -4.33 -35.60
N VAL A 360 -3.96 -4.16 -34.28
CA VAL A 360 -4.55 -5.15 -33.38
C VAL A 360 -6.02 -5.40 -33.74
N GLU A 361 -6.80 -4.34 -33.95
CA GLU A 361 -8.20 -4.40 -34.39
C GLU A 361 -8.37 -5.11 -35.73
N ASN A 362 -7.52 -4.84 -36.72
CA ASN A 362 -7.62 -5.52 -38.02
C ASN A 362 -7.36 -7.03 -37.86
N LYS A 363 -6.43 -7.41 -36.97
CA LYS A 363 -6.20 -8.80 -36.67
C LYS A 363 -7.42 -9.42 -35.98
N LEU A 364 -7.86 -8.83 -34.86
CA LEU A 364 -8.93 -9.39 -34.04
C LEU A 364 -10.30 -9.38 -34.75
N TRP A 365 -10.70 -8.27 -35.39
CA TRP A 365 -12.06 -8.10 -35.96
C TRP A 365 -12.17 -8.46 -37.43
N LYS A 366 -11.09 -8.36 -38.19
CA LYS A 366 -11.13 -8.55 -39.64
C LYS A 366 -10.43 -9.82 -40.09
N GLY A 367 -9.92 -10.62 -39.16
CA GLY A 367 -9.17 -11.82 -39.45
C GLY A 367 -7.94 -11.56 -40.34
N GLU A 368 -7.37 -10.36 -40.29
CA GLU A 368 -6.25 -9.98 -41.16
C GLU A 368 -5.04 -10.87 -40.83
N LYS A 369 -4.65 -11.73 -41.78
CA LYS A 369 -3.48 -12.62 -41.65
C LYS A 369 -2.24 -12.07 -42.37
N ARG A 370 -2.34 -10.99 -43.14
CA ARG A 370 -1.20 -10.47 -43.91
C ARG A 370 -0.13 -9.88 -42.99
N GLY A 371 1.12 -10.26 -43.25
CA GLY A 371 2.28 -9.66 -42.60
C GLY A 371 2.41 -8.18 -42.93
N ILE A 372 2.78 -7.38 -41.94
CA ILE A 372 2.95 -5.93 -42.05
C ILE A 372 4.44 -5.65 -42.26
N PRO A 373 4.85 -5.14 -43.45
CA PRO A 373 6.26 -4.82 -43.68
C PRO A 373 6.65 -3.58 -42.89
N ILE A 374 7.67 -3.75 -42.04
CA ILE A 374 8.17 -2.69 -41.16
C ILE A 374 8.76 -1.54 -41.96
N SER A 375 9.31 -1.81 -43.15
CA SER A 375 9.90 -0.82 -44.05
C SER A 375 8.89 0.13 -44.70
N ARG A 376 7.57 -0.09 -44.55
CA ARG A 376 6.57 0.81 -45.14
C ARG A 376 6.64 2.20 -44.50
N LEU A 377 6.72 3.22 -45.35
CA LEU A 377 6.80 4.63 -44.92
C LEU A 377 5.68 5.03 -43.95
N ALA A 378 4.45 4.53 -44.16
CA ALA A 378 3.34 4.80 -43.26
C ALA A 378 3.52 4.19 -41.86
N PHE A 379 4.09 2.98 -41.78
CA PHE A 379 4.40 2.31 -40.51
C PHE A 379 5.52 3.06 -39.79
N GLN A 380 6.62 3.37 -40.49
CA GLN A 380 7.75 4.12 -39.94
C GLN A 380 7.36 5.52 -39.46
N ARG A 381 6.54 6.23 -40.24
CA ARG A 381 6.10 7.58 -39.90
C ARG A 381 5.20 7.62 -38.66
N ARG A 382 4.31 6.64 -38.49
CA ARG A 382 3.31 6.67 -37.41
C ARG A 382 3.77 5.94 -36.15
N ILE A 383 4.28 4.72 -36.30
CA ILE A 383 4.68 3.86 -35.18
C ILE A 383 6.21 3.91 -35.00
N GLY A 384 6.96 3.87 -36.09
CA GLY A 384 8.41 3.65 -36.04
C GLY A 384 8.76 2.19 -35.74
N TRP A 385 10.06 1.86 -35.78
CA TRP A 385 10.54 0.52 -35.41
C TRP A 385 11.65 0.60 -34.38
N THR A 386 11.25 0.56 -33.11
CA THR A 386 12.14 0.56 -31.95
C THR A 386 12.05 -0.78 -31.22
N LEU A 387 13.00 -1.04 -30.31
CA LEU A 387 12.95 -2.22 -29.45
C LEU A 387 11.64 -2.28 -28.64
N ALA A 388 11.12 -1.12 -28.19
CA ALA A 388 9.85 -1.04 -27.48
C ALA A 388 8.69 -1.53 -28.34
N VAL A 389 8.55 -1.01 -29.57
CA VAL A 389 7.51 -1.43 -30.53
C VAL A 389 7.60 -2.93 -30.82
N ARG A 390 8.82 -3.44 -31.04
CA ARG A 390 9.09 -4.87 -31.21
C ARG A 390 8.55 -5.69 -30.04
N CYS A 391 8.94 -5.33 -28.81
CA CYS A 391 8.47 -6.03 -27.61
C CYS A 391 6.95 -5.92 -27.45
N MET A 392 6.34 -4.77 -27.74
CA MET A 392 4.87 -4.60 -27.68
C MET A 392 4.15 -5.57 -28.63
N PHE A 393 4.65 -5.76 -29.86
CA PHE A 393 4.07 -6.71 -30.82
C PHE A 393 4.31 -8.17 -30.41
N GLU A 394 5.53 -8.52 -29.97
CA GLU A 394 5.86 -9.86 -29.51
C GLU A 394 5.01 -10.28 -28.29
N GLN A 395 4.71 -9.36 -27.36
CA GLN A 395 3.81 -9.62 -26.23
C GLN A 395 2.36 -9.90 -26.66
N LEU A 396 1.92 -9.32 -27.78
CA LEU A 396 0.62 -9.61 -28.38
C LEU A 396 0.62 -10.86 -29.28
N GLY A 397 1.70 -11.65 -29.25
CA GLY A 397 1.84 -12.88 -30.04
C GLY A 397 2.18 -12.65 -31.51
N PHE A 398 2.48 -11.42 -31.93
CA PHE A 398 2.96 -11.18 -33.29
C PHE A 398 4.38 -11.72 -33.44
N THR A 399 4.65 -12.41 -34.54
CA THR A 399 5.95 -12.99 -34.84
C THR A 399 6.69 -12.13 -35.86
N ILE A 400 8.00 -12.01 -35.69
CA ILE A 400 8.85 -11.24 -36.62
C ILE A 400 9.46 -12.23 -37.57
N ALA A 401 9.07 -12.14 -38.84
CA ALA A 401 9.60 -12.99 -39.89
C ALA A 401 10.54 -12.18 -40.78
N GLU A 402 11.77 -12.65 -40.93
CA GLU A 402 12.69 -12.18 -41.96
C GLU A 402 12.51 -13.05 -43.20
N ARG A 403 11.96 -12.46 -44.26
CA ARG A 403 11.89 -13.15 -45.56
C ARG A 403 13.16 -12.88 -46.34
N VAL A 404 13.86 -13.96 -46.71
CA VAL A 404 15.02 -13.91 -47.60
C VAL A 404 14.53 -13.72 -49.03
N THR A 405 14.10 -12.50 -49.35
CA THR A 405 13.96 -12.02 -50.73
C THR A 405 15.26 -11.28 -51.13
N PRO A 406 15.53 -11.04 -52.42
CA PRO A 406 16.70 -10.27 -52.87
C PRO A 406 16.82 -8.88 -52.21
N ILE A 407 15.72 -8.38 -51.66
CA ILE A 407 15.68 -7.25 -50.73
C ILE A 407 15.22 -7.85 -49.39
N GLN A 408 16.05 -7.82 -48.34
CA GLN A 408 15.65 -8.29 -47.02
C GLN A 408 14.49 -7.42 -46.50
N VAL A 409 13.30 -8.00 -46.38
CA VAL A 409 12.13 -7.31 -45.84
C VAL A 409 11.70 -8.00 -44.56
N THR A 410 11.88 -7.30 -43.44
CA THR A 410 11.36 -7.73 -42.13
C THR A 410 9.86 -7.43 -42.07
N THR A 411 9.06 -8.44 -41.77
CA THR A 411 7.60 -8.35 -41.65
C THR A 411 7.13 -8.78 -40.27
N ILE A 412 6.17 -8.06 -39.70
CA ILE A 412 5.45 -8.47 -38.49
C ILE A 412 4.26 -9.31 -38.94
N THR A 413 4.25 -10.58 -38.59
CA THR A 413 3.16 -11.51 -38.90
C THR A 413 2.25 -11.59 -37.68
N PRO A 414 0.93 -11.39 -37.84
CA PRO A 414 0.00 -11.58 -36.74
C PRO A 414 0.02 -13.03 -36.23
N PRO A 415 -0.35 -13.29 -34.96
CA PRO A 415 -0.50 -14.66 -34.45
C PRO A 415 -1.48 -15.46 -35.32
N ASP A 416 -1.37 -16.78 -35.37
CA ASP A 416 -2.39 -17.56 -36.10
C ASP A 416 -3.73 -17.49 -35.35
N SER A 417 -4.83 -17.37 -36.11
CA SER A 417 -6.20 -17.37 -35.57
C SER A 417 -7.04 -18.45 -36.23
N ASP A 418 -6.40 -19.45 -36.82
CA ASP A 418 -7.12 -20.61 -37.36
C ASP A 418 -7.70 -21.45 -36.20
N PRO A 419 -9.02 -21.46 -35.97
CA PRO A 419 -9.66 -22.15 -34.84
C PRO A 419 -9.39 -23.66 -34.80
N SER A 420 -8.84 -24.24 -35.88
CA SER A 420 -8.38 -25.63 -35.88
C SER A 420 -7.09 -25.85 -35.08
N THR A 421 -6.34 -24.78 -34.78
CA THR A 421 -5.14 -24.85 -33.93
C THR A 421 -5.51 -24.62 -32.46
N PRO A 422 -4.99 -25.43 -31.51
CA PRO A 422 -5.26 -25.24 -30.09
C PRO A 422 -4.78 -23.86 -29.60
N GLU A 423 -3.74 -23.29 -30.23
CA GLU A 423 -3.26 -21.94 -29.96
C GLU A 423 -4.28 -20.87 -30.38
N ALA A 424 -4.95 -21.04 -31.53
CA ALA A 424 -5.98 -20.09 -31.94
C ALA A 424 -7.22 -20.17 -31.06
N ASN A 425 -7.60 -21.35 -30.54
CA ASN A 425 -8.73 -21.46 -29.61
C ASN A 425 -8.52 -20.56 -28.38
N SER A 426 -7.29 -20.51 -27.85
CA SER A 426 -6.93 -19.60 -26.77
C SER A 426 -7.01 -18.12 -27.16
N LEU A 427 -6.85 -17.75 -28.44
CA LEU A 427 -6.98 -16.36 -28.92
C LEU A 427 -8.40 -16.00 -29.35
N THR A 428 -9.19 -16.95 -29.86
CA THR A 428 -10.61 -16.77 -30.17
C THR A 428 -11.48 -16.73 -28.92
N GLU A 429 -11.08 -17.37 -27.81
CA GLU A 429 -11.69 -17.15 -26.50
C GLU A 429 -11.47 -15.70 -26.01
N TYR A 430 -10.37 -15.05 -26.41
CA TYR A 430 -10.09 -13.63 -26.15
C TYR A 430 -10.65 -12.72 -27.24
N ASN A 431 -11.94 -12.89 -27.54
CA ASN A 431 -12.67 -12.13 -28.54
C ASN A 431 -12.89 -10.67 -28.06
N CYS A 432 -11.83 -9.87 -27.99
CA CYS A 432 -11.84 -8.50 -27.45
C CYS A 432 -12.51 -7.45 -28.34
N ALA A 433 -13.81 -7.55 -28.69
CA ALA A 433 -14.52 -6.64 -29.61
C ALA A 433 -14.23 -5.15 -29.37
N LYS A 434 -14.68 -4.24 -30.25
CA LYS A 434 -14.57 -2.81 -29.98
C LYS A 434 -15.33 -2.47 -28.68
N ILE A 435 -14.60 -2.48 -27.58
CA ILE A 435 -15.10 -2.44 -26.22
C ILE A 435 -15.14 -0.97 -25.83
N TRP A 436 -16.32 -0.48 -25.53
CA TRP A 436 -16.46 0.79 -24.83
C TRP A 436 -16.18 0.48 -23.36
N VAL A 437 -14.96 0.82 -22.91
CA VAL A 437 -14.62 0.73 -21.50
C VAL A 437 -15.13 1.98 -20.80
N LYS A 438 -16.05 1.81 -19.85
CA LYS A 438 -16.31 2.84 -18.85
C LYS A 438 -15.36 2.60 -17.68
N LEU A 439 -14.59 3.63 -17.36
CA LEU A 439 -13.69 3.64 -16.21
C LEU A 439 -14.38 4.41 -15.09
N ASP A 440 -14.90 3.68 -14.10
CA ASP A 440 -15.43 4.27 -12.89
C ASP A 440 -14.37 4.18 -11.79
N SER A 441 -14.04 5.31 -11.17
CA SER A 441 -13.18 5.32 -9.98
C SER A 441 -13.85 4.50 -8.88
N ILE A 442 -13.16 3.48 -8.38
CA ILE A 442 -13.70 2.61 -7.33
C ILE A 442 -13.32 3.06 -5.92
N ARG A 443 -12.61 4.19 -5.80
CA ARG A 443 -12.07 4.67 -4.53
C ARG A 443 -13.12 4.71 -3.43
N GLU A 444 -14.20 5.43 -3.70
CA GLU A 444 -15.31 5.57 -2.75
C GLU A 444 -15.94 4.21 -2.42
N MET A 445 -16.06 3.33 -3.42
CA MET A 445 -16.70 2.01 -3.25
C MET A 445 -15.95 1.12 -2.24
N TYR A 446 -14.64 0.93 -2.42
CA TYR A 446 -13.89 0.10 -1.48
C TYR A 446 -13.63 0.83 -0.16
N GLN A 447 -13.41 2.15 -0.18
CA GLN A 447 -13.26 2.94 1.05
C GLN A 447 -14.50 2.81 1.94
N MET A 448 -15.71 2.96 1.39
CA MET A 448 -16.94 2.67 2.12
C MET A 448 -17.01 1.21 2.56
N GLY A 449 -16.66 0.26 1.69
CA GLY A 449 -16.68 -1.18 2.00
C GLY A 449 -15.77 -1.60 3.15
N ILE A 450 -14.64 -0.90 3.35
CA ILE A 450 -13.70 -1.14 4.46
C ILE A 450 -13.87 -0.17 5.64
N GLY A 451 -14.73 0.85 5.51
CA GLY A 451 -14.99 1.85 6.55
C GLY A 451 -13.97 2.99 6.63
N ALA A 452 -13.33 3.36 5.52
CA ALA A 452 -12.51 4.56 5.39
C ALA A 452 -13.35 5.72 4.85
N GLN A 453 -13.34 6.89 5.49
CA GLN A 453 -14.00 8.09 4.96
C GLN A 453 -13.03 8.94 4.11
N PRO A 454 -13.44 9.44 2.92
CA PRO A 454 -12.55 10.13 1.95
C PRO A 454 -12.14 11.57 2.33
N ASP A 455 -12.83 12.22 3.26
CA ASP A 455 -12.77 13.70 3.41
C ASP A 455 -11.73 14.25 4.41
N GLN A 456 -10.91 13.39 4.99
CA GLN A 456 -9.97 13.83 6.00
C GLN A 456 -8.65 14.25 5.31
N LYS A 457 -8.10 15.43 5.68
CA LYS A 457 -6.75 15.90 5.29
C LYS A 457 -6.01 16.47 6.50
N CYS A 458 -4.73 16.13 6.71
CA CYS A 458 -3.83 16.83 7.63
C CYS A 458 -2.33 16.65 7.25
N GLY A 459 -1.48 17.55 7.73
CA GLY A 459 -0.06 17.74 7.37
C GLY A 459 0.97 16.89 8.17
N PRO A 460 2.12 17.46 8.58
CA PRO A 460 3.47 16.84 8.59
C PRO A 460 3.76 15.71 9.61
N VAL A 461 2.76 15.01 10.14
CA VAL A 461 2.91 13.99 11.20
C VAL A 461 2.87 12.55 10.67
N GLN A 462 3.12 12.37 9.37
CA GLN A 462 2.93 11.09 8.64
C GLN A 462 3.59 9.88 9.33
N ARG A 463 4.83 10.02 9.83
CA ARG A 463 5.54 8.87 10.41
C ARG A 463 4.87 8.37 11.69
N ALA A 464 4.48 9.29 12.58
CA ALA A 464 3.84 8.92 13.85
C ALA A 464 2.43 8.36 13.60
N THR A 465 1.67 8.92 12.65
CA THR A 465 0.37 8.37 12.26
C THR A 465 0.49 6.97 11.65
N ASN A 466 1.50 6.72 10.80
CA ASN A 466 1.70 5.41 10.19
C ASN A 466 1.96 4.31 11.22
N ILE A 467 2.72 4.60 12.28
CA ILE A 467 2.98 3.65 13.38
C ILE A 467 1.68 3.32 14.13
N LEU A 468 0.75 4.27 14.26
CA LEU A 468 -0.58 4.02 14.81
C LEU A 468 -1.54 3.34 13.82
N GLY A 469 -1.09 3.04 12.60
CA GLY A 469 -1.92 2.46 11.55
C GLY A 469 -2.91 3.48 10.96
N MET A 470 -2.60 4.77 11.01
CA MET A 470 -3.35 5.88 10.42
C MET A 470 -2.59 6.55 9.27
N THR A 471 -3.28 7.30 8.42
CA THR A 471 -2.66 8.19 7.45
C THR A 471 -2.68 9.63 7.98
N SER A 472 -1.78 10.49 7.49
CA SER A 472 -1.84 11.93 7.79
C SER A 472 -3.14 12.56 7.31
N MET A 473 -3.70 12.03 6.22
CA MET A 473 -4.94 12.49 5.66
C MET A 473 -6.08 12.19 6.65
N THR A 474 -6.12 11.02 7.28
CA THR A 474 -7.29 10.59 8.06
C THR A 474 -7.29 10.98 9.53
N TYR A 475 -6.99 12.24 9.82
CA TYR A 475 -6.96 12.74 11.19
C TYR A 475 -8.34 13.21 11.65
N SER A 476 -8.82 12.61 12.76
CA SER A 476 -9.75 13.24 13.70
C SER A 476 -9.29 12.91 15.13
N PRO A 477 -9.60 13.74 16.14
CA PRO A 477 -9.23 13.46 17.53
C PRO A 477 -9.74 12.09 18.01
N GLU A 478 -10.96 11.73 17.65
CA GLU A 478 -11.60 10.47 18.04
C GLU A 478 -10.92 9.28 17.36
N LEU A 479 -10.61 9.40 16.07
CA LEU A 479 -9.92 8.35 15.32
C LEU A 479 -8.47 8.17 15.81
N LEU A 480 -7.80 9.25 16.23
CA LEU A 480 -6.46 9.17 16.84
C LEU A 480 -6.50 8.42 18.18
N ALA A 481 -7.46 8.73 19.04
CA ALA A 481 -7.64 8.00 20.30
C ALA A 481 -7.96 6.52 20.05
N PHE A 482 -8.87 6.23 19.11
CA PHE A 482 -9.21 4.86 18.71
C PHE A 482 -7.98 4.10 18.19
N ALA A 483 -7.20 4.70 17.28
CA ALA A 483 -6.01 4.09 16.71
C ALA A 483 -5.02 3.67 17.78
N TYR A 484 -4.70 4.59 18.71
CA TYR A 484 -3.84 4.30 19.84
C TYR A 484 -4.35 3.11 20.67
N LEU A 485 -5.61 3.14 21.09
CA LEU A 485 -6.20 2.09 21.92
C LEU A 485 -6.27 0.74 21.19
N ALA A 486 -6.56 0.75 19.88
CA ALA A 486 -6.59 -0.44 19.04
C ALA A 486 -5.20 -1.09 18.92
N GLN A 487 -4.15 -0.29 18.68
CA GLN A 487 -2.78 -0.80 18.63
C GLN A 487 -2.35 -1.41 19.95
N CYS A 488 -2.57 -0.72 21.07
CA CYS A 488 -2.27 -1.26 22.39
C CYS A 488 -3.02 -2.58 22.65
N ARG A 489 -4.20 -2.78 22.04
CA ARG A 489 -5.05 -3.96 22.26
C ARG A 489 -4.55 -5.16 21.47
N CYS A 490 -4.08 -4.91 20.26
CA CYS A 490 -3.63 -5.98 19.38
C CYS A 490 -2.14 -6.28 19.53
N ASP A 491 -1.35 -5.32 19.99
CA ASP A 491 0.07 -5.44 20.24
C ASP A 491 0.47 -4.72 21.54
N PRO A 492 0.14 -5.30 22.71
CA PRO A 492 0.49 -4.69 24.00
C PRO A 492 2.00 -4.54 24.20
N GLY A 493 2.82 -5.34 23.50
CA GLY A 493 4.26 -5.31 23.57
C GLY A 493 4.90 -4.00 23.12
N GLN A 494 4.28 -3.35 22.14
CA GLN A 494 4.75 -2.07 21.59
C GLN A 494 3.99 -0.86 22.16
N THR A 495 3.24 -1.03 23.26
CA THR A 495 2.49 0.08 23.89
C THR A 495 3.33 1.33 24.15
N PRO A 496 4.58 1.26 24.65
CA PRO A 496 5.42 2.45 24.84
C PRO A 496 5.70 3.20 23.53
N GLN A 497 5.90 2.45 22.44
CA GLN A 497 6.11 3.03 21.11
C GLN A 497 4.85 3.74 20.64
N TYR A 498 3.68 3.10 20.75
CA TYR A 498 2.39 3.69 20.36
C TYR A 498 2.08 4.95 21.19
N PHE A 499 2.29 4.89 22.50
CA PHE A 499 2.06 6.04 23.39
C PHE A 499 2.99 7.20 23.07
N THR A 500 4.25 6.90 22.73
CA THR A 500 5.21 7.90 22.25
C THR A 500 4.70 8.61 21.01
N GLN A 501 4.22 7.85 20.02
CA GLN A 501 3.71 8.46 18.78
C GLN A 501 2.44 9.28 19.04
N PHE A 502 1.53 8.79 19.89
CA PHE A 502 0.32 9.48 20.29
C PHE A 502 0.63 10.84 20.96
N VAL A 503 1.53 10.86 21.94
CA VAL A 503 1.97 12.11 22.61
C VAL A 503 2.71 13.04 21.64
N ARG A 504 3.55 12.51 20.75
CA ARG A 504 4.23 13.31 19.71
C ARG A 504 3.22 14.01 18.79
N ILE A 505 2.16 13.32 18.37
CA ILE A 505 1.09 13.92 17.55
C ILE A 505 0.41 15.07 18.30
N ILE A 506 0.02 14.85 19.57
CA ILE A 506 -0.61 15.88 20.41
C ILE A 506 0.30 17.10 20.58
N ARG A 507 1.59 16.87 20.81
CA ARG A 507 2.58 17.94 20.92
C ARG A 507 2.73 18.72 19.62
N CYS A 508 2.75 18.04 18.47
CA CYS A 508 2.80 18.72 17.17
C CYS A 508 1.58 19.63 16.94
N ILE A 509 0.38 19.22 17.37
CA ILE A 509 -0.84 20.05 17.31
C ILE A 509 -0.64 21.33 18.15
N GLN A 510 -0.12 21.20 19.37
CA GLN A 510 0.18 22.34 20.24
C GLN A 510 1.23 23.29 19.65
N GLU A 511 2.29 22.74 19.04
CA GLU A 511 3.37 23.52 18.42
C GLU A 511 2.91 24.29 17.17
N LEU A 512 1.87 23.82 16.49
CA LEU A 512 1.22 24.52 15.38
C LEU A 512 0.27 25.65 15.84
N GLY A 513 0.06 25.80 17.15
CA GLY A 513 -0.81 26.82 17.74
C GLY A 513 -2.27 26.37 17.89
N ASP A 514 -2.58 25.12 17.56
CA ASP A 514 -3.91 24.53 17.78
C ASP A 514 -4.01 23.95 19.20
N ILE A 515 -5.23 23.87 19.73
CA ILE A 515 -5.51 23.29 21.05
C ILE A 515 -5.97 21.84 20.85
N PRO A 516 -5.23 20.82 21.33
CA PRO A 516 -5.71 19.43 21.27
C PRO A 516 -7.04 19.29 22.00
N SER A 517 -7.92 18.41 21.51
CA SER A 517 -9.20 18.17 22.19
C SER A 517 -9.00 17.76 23.65
N GLN A 518 -9.95 18.13 24.51
CA GLN A 518 -9.87 17.81 25.94
C GLN A 518 -9.78 16.28 26.16
N ASP A 519 -10.46 15.50 25.33
CA ASP A 519 -10.46 14.04 25.41
C ASP A 519 -9.08 13.43 25.16
N LEU A 520 -8.33 13.96 24.17
CA LEU A 520 -6.96 13.52 23.90
C LEU A 520 -6.03 13.85 25.08
N GLN A 521 -6.20 15.04 25.68
CA GLN A 521 -5.41 15.44 26.84
C GLN A 521 -5.73 14.56 28.06
N ASN A 522 -7.00 14.28 28.30
CA ASN A 522 -7.45 13.39 29.38
C ASN A 522 -6.89 11.98 29.19
N LEU A 523 -6.93 11.45 27.96
CA LEU A 523 -6.37 10.13 27.64
C LEU A 523 -4.87 10.06 27.93
N VAL A 524 -4.09 11.12 27.63
CA VAL A 524 -2.66 11.17 28.02
C VAL A 524 -2.50 11.10 29.55
N LEU A 525 -3.33 11.81 30.30
CA LEU A 525 -3.28 11.79 31.77
C LEU A 525 -3.67 10.43 32.34
N GLU A 526 -4.71 9.79 31.79
CA GLU A 526 -5.15 8.46 32.19
C GLU A 526 -4.07 7.41 31.93
N GLU A 527 -3.44 7.43 30.76
CA GLU A 527 -2.37 6.48 30.43
C GLU A 527 -1.13 6.70 31.32
N ARG A 528 -0.80 7.95 31.66
CA ARG A 528 0.24 8.24 32.66
C ARG A 528 -0.13 7.74 34.05
N ALA A 529 -1.40 7.85 34.45
CA ALA A 529 -1.88 7.28 35.71
C ALA A 529 -1.81 5.75 35.75
N ARG A 530 -1.81 5.09 34.57
CA ARG A 530 -1.53 3.65 34.39
C ARG A 530 -0.05 3.33 34.25
N HIS A 531 0.84 4.26 34.60
CA HIS A 531 2.28 4.11 34.50
C HIS A 531 2.81 3.87 33.08
N ARG A 532 2.07 4.30 32.05
CA ARG A 532 2.59 4.33 30.67
C ARG A 532 3.58 5.48 30.51
N TYR A 533 4.63 5.25 29.73
CA TYR A 533 5.73 6.19 29.52
C TYR A 533 6.09 6.27 28.03
N THR A 534 6.60 7.42 27.62
CA THR A 534 7.13 7.63 26.27
C THR A 534 8.62 7.26 26.17
N GLU A 535 9.15 7.08 24.95
CA GLU A 535 10.59 6.91 24.71
C GLU A 535 11.39 8.08 25.29
N ASP A 536 10.86 9.31 25.17
CA ASP A 536 11.50 10.50 25.72
C ASP A 536 11.55 10.45 27.26
N ASP A 537 10.49 9.93 27.91
CA ASP A 537 10.45 9.71 29.36
C ASP A 537 11.48 8.64 29.79
N ARG A 538 11.60 7.54 29.01
CA ARG A 538 12.61 6.49 29.23
C ARG A 538 14.02 7.05 29.10
N ASP A 539 14.31 7.79 28.04
CA ASP A 539 15.62 8.36 27.77
C ASP A 539 15.98 9.43 28.82
N ALA A 540 14.99 10.18 29.32
CA ALA A 540 15.17 11.08 30.45
C ALA A 540 15.49 10.31 31.74
N ALA A 541 14.78 9.22 32.03
CA ALA A 541 15.04 8.38 33.19
C ALA A 541 16.45 7.75 33.15
N ILE A 542 16.87 7.22 31.99
CA ILE A 542 18.22 6.68 31.74
C ILE A 542 19.29 7.73 32.10
N LYS A 543 19.11 8.97 31.63
CA LYS A 543 20.04 10.09 31.94
C LYS A 543 20.04 10.44 33.43
N ILE A 544 18.88 10.52 34.07
CA ILE A 544 18.73 10.85 35.50
C ILE A 544 19.41 9.78 36.38
N LEU A 545 19.27 8.51 36.00
CA LEU A 545 19.94 7.37 36.66
C LEU A 545 21.46 7.35 36.44
N GLY A 546 21.98 8.22 35.57
CA GLY A 546 23.42 8.38 35.35
C GLY A 546 23.98 7.47 34.26
N PHE A 547 23.15 6.77 33.49
CA PHE A 547 23.59 6.00 32.33
C PHE A 547 23.93 6.91 31.15
N GLY A 548 24.88 6.49 30.32
CA GLY A 548 25.42 7.23 29.19
C GLY A 548 26.90 7.56 29.36
N ARG A 549 27.63 7.64 28.23
CA ARG A 549 29.09 7.85 28.19
C ARG A 549 29.55 9.08 28.98
N ASP A 550 28.75 10.13 28.97
CA ASP A 550 29.04 11.41 29.62
C ASP A 550 28.38 11.57 31.00
N ASN A 551 27.64 10.56 31.46
CA ASN A 551 26.92 10.60 32.74
C ASN A 551 27.69 9.88 33.86
N LEU A 552 27.14 9.89 35.08
CA LEU A 552 27.80 9.43 36.32
C LEU A 552 28.30 7.99 36.27
N LEU A 553 27.55 7.08 35.65
CA LEU A 553 27.89 5.66 35.56
C LEU A 553 28.87 5.38 34.42
N ARG A 554 28.91 6.23 33.38
CA ARG A 554 29.71 6.03 32.14
C ARG A 554 29.47 4.68 31.47
N VAL A 555 28.29 4.09 31.68
CA VAL A 555 27.83 2.85 31.06
C VAL A 555 26.65 3.18 30.17
N GLU A 556 26.69 2.76 28.91
CA GLU A 556 25.56 2.91 27.99
C GLU A 556 24.45 1.94 28.38
N TYR A 557 23.20 2.39 28.34
CA TYR A 557 22.04 1.55 28.65
C TYR A 557 21.63 0.81 27.37
N GLU A 558 22.07 -0.44 27.26
CA GLU A 558 21.77 -1.35 26.15
C GLU A 558 20.97 -2.56 26.66
N ASP A 559 20.33 -3.30 25.76
CA ASP A 559 19.51 -4.48 26.08
C ASP A 559 20.32 -5.64 26.71
N ASN A 560 21.66 -5.51 26.76
CA ASN A 560 22.59 -6.47 27.37
C ASN A 560 22.96 -6.12 28.82
N VAL A 561 22.45 -5.01 29.36
CA VAL A 561 22.69 -4.62 30.75
C VAL A 561 21.83 -5.50 31.66
N ASP A 562 22.49 -6.26 32.54
CA ASP A 562 21.85 -7.18 33.48
C ASP A 562 20.82 -6.46 34.37
N ASP A 563 19.62 -7.01 34.49
CA ASP A 563 18.55 -6.47 35.33
C ASP A 563 18.99 -6.32 36.80
N ASP A 564 19.85 -7.22 37.28
CA ASP A 564 20.42 -7.14 38.63
C ASP A 564 21.32 -5.89 38.79
N PHE A 565 22.06 -5.52 37.74
CA PHE A 565 22.86 -4.29 37.72
C PHE A 565 21.96 -3.05 37.73
N THR A 566 20.86 -3.09 36.97
CA THR A 566 19.88 -2.01 36.89
C THR A 566 19.18 -1.80 38.24
N ALA A 567 18.79 -2.87 38.93
CA ALA A 567 18.20 -2.82 40.26
C ALA A 567 19.20 -2.30 41.32
N TRP A 568 20.44 -2.77 41.28
CA TRP A 568 21.49 -2.36 42.22
C TRP A 568 21.89 -0.89 42.05
N SER A 569 22.03 -0.42 40.81
CA SER A 569 22.38 0.97 40.52
C SER A 569 21.29 1.97 40.94
N GLY A 570 20.01 1.59 40.83
CA GLY A 570 18.89 2.39 41.35
C GLY A 570 18.93 2.58 42.87
N LEU A 571 19.11 1.49 43.63
CA LEU A 571 19.18 1.53 45.10
C LEU A 571 20.47 2.21 45.60
N GLY A 572 21.61 1.89 45.00
CA GLY A 572 22.91 2.43 45.39
C GLY A 572 23.11 3.90 44.98
N GLY A 573 22.47 4.35 43.90
CA GLY A 573 22.48 5.74 43.44
C GLY A 573 21.77 6.69 44.40
N ILE A 574 20.57 6.30 44.86
CA ILE A 574 19.78 7.07 45.83
C ILE A 574 20.57 7.23 47.14
N GLN A 575 21.23 6.16 47.60
CA GLN A 575 21.99 6.18 48.84
C GLN A 575 23.28 7.02 48.75
N ARG A 576 23.90 7.13 47.58
CA ARG A 576 25.05 8.03 47.37
C ARG A 576 24.66 9.49 47.16
N MET A 577 23.49 9.78 46.57
CA MET A 577 22.96 11.15 46.49
C MET A 577 22.56 11.67 47.87
N ALA A 578 21.95 10.83 48.71
CA ALA A 578 21.60 11.17 50.09
C ALA A 578 22.82 11.46 50.99
N HIS A 579 24.00 10.98 50.62
CA HIS A 579 25.26 11.24 51.34
C HIS A 579 26.06 12.44 50.79
N ARG A 580 25.63 13.05 49.68
CA ARG A 580 26.31 14.19 49.04
C ARG A 580 25.51 15.50 49.07
N GLY A 581 24.30 15.51 49.62
CA GLY A 581 23.57 16.73 50.04
C GLY A 581 23.64 16.88 51.55
#